data_AF-A0A4R4ELY1-F1
#
_entry.id   AF-A0A4R4ELY1-F1
#
_cell.length_a   1.000
_cell.length_b   1.000
_cell.length_c   1.000
_cell.angle_alpha   90.00
_cell.angle_beta   90.00
_cell.angle_gamma   90.00
#
_symmetry.space_group_name_H-M   'P 1'
#
loop_
_entity.id
_entity.type
_entity.pdbx_description
1 polymer ?
#
loop_
_entity_poly.entity_id
_entity_poly.type
_entity_poly.pdbx_seq_one_letter_code
_entity_poly.pdbx_strand_id
1 'polypeptide(L)'
;MSKNNEVEYCNLEIRFERPHIRNFIKSLIREGYSLYWSELDGQFIISIRLGRKLIKLKFERIGHRYKIVGNYSFKDEKLMEIMEKMICDTRGHAIVKRFRDRQILIENIMFGETIRMVEITGFEHRVLYEKEQPISTEEMMTAFRSVRIDERIPVLRLELDYELATLSEAIQNKDVKAIALSKQKLSQLRQEMLLLEM
;
A
#
# COMPACT_ATOMS: atom_id res chain seq x y z
N MET A 1 19.91 -1.55 -30.11
CA MET A 1 19.57 -0.23 -29.54
C MET A 1 19.09 -0.42 -28.11
N SER A 2 19.91 -0.06 -27.12
CA SER A 2 19.53 -0.17 -25.71
C SER A 2 18.54 0.96 -25.40
N LYS A 3 17.24 0.68 -25.45
CA LYS A 3 16.23 1.62 -24.95
C LYS A 3 16.51 1.83 -23.47
N ASN A 4 16.80 3.06 -23.07
CA ASN A 4 17.06 3.42 -21.69
C ASN A 4 15.72 3.48 -20.93
N ASN A 5 15.02 2.35 -20.82
CA ASN A 5 13.69 2.25 -20.20
C ASN A 5 13.84 2.20 -18.68
N GLU A 6 14.21 3.32 -18.08
CA GLU A 6 14.14 3.50 -16.63
C GLU A 6 12.71 3.86 -16.23
N VAL A 7 12.21 3.22 -15.18
CA VAL A 7 10.91 3.49 -14.59
C VAL A 7 11.08 3.83 -13.11
N GLU A 8 10.35 4.84 -12.67
CA GLU A 8 10.23 5.23 -11.27
C GLU A 8 8.76 5.15 -10.86
N TYR A 9 8.49 4.34 -9.85
CA TYR A 9 7.21 4.28 -9.14
C TYR A 9 7.33 5.22 -7.94
N CYS A 10 6.63 6.34 -7.96
CA CYS A 10 6.53 7.28 -6.85
C CYS A 10 5.20 7.07 -6.11
N ASN A 11 5.21 7.26 -4.79
CA ASN A 11 4.03 7.12 -3.93
C ASN A 11 3.30 5.79 -4.17
N LEU A 12 4.06 4.71 -4.39
CA LEU A 12 3.49 3.39 -4.54
C LEU A 12 2.76 3.04 -3.25
N GLU A 13 1.48 2.70 -3.34
CA GLU A 13 0.70 2.18 -2.23
C GLU A 13 -0.09 0.98 -2.73
N ILE A 14 0.33 -0.20 -2.28
CA ILE A 14 -0.35 -1.45 -2.61
C ILE A 14 -0.54 -2.28 -1.36
N ARG A 15 -1.70 -2.93 -1.25
CA ARG A 15 -2.03 -3.87 -0.19
C ARG A 15 -2.20 -5.27 -0.74
N PHE A 16 -1.75 -6.23 0.05
CA PHE A 16 -1.67 -7.62 -0.35
C PHE A 16 -2.20 -8.52 0.74
N GLU A 17 -3.05 -9.45 0.34
CA GLU A 17 -3.18 -10.71 1.05
C GLU A 17 -2.05 -11.69 0.70
N ARG A 18 -1.85 -12.71 1.54
CA ARG A 18 -0.84 -13.77 1.33
C ARG A 18 -0.85 -14.40 -0.08
N PRO A 19 -2.01 -14.68 -0.72
CA PRO A 19 -2.04 -15.21 -2.09
C PRO A 19 -1.37 -14.29 -3.11
N HIS A 20 -1.53 -12.97 -2.98
CA HIS A 20 -0.98 -12.00 -3.92
C HIS A 20 0.56 -11.98 -3.90
N ILE A 21 1.18 -11.95 -2.70
CA ILE A 21 2.64 -12.04 -2.57
C ILE A 21 3.17 -13.34 -3.19
N ARG A 22 2.47 -14.46 -2.97
CA ARG A 22 2.85 -15.75 -3.55
C ARG A 22 2.79 -15.73 -5.08
N ASN A 23 1.74 -15.15 -5.64
CA ASN A 23 1.60 -15.01 -7.09
C ASN A 23 2.66 -14.07 -7.67
N PHE A 24 2.98 -12.97 -6.97
CA PHE A 24 4.05 -12.06 -7.35
C PHE A 24 5.42 -12.76 -7.39
N ILE A 25 5.77 -13.51 -6.33
CA ILE A 25 7.01 -14.32 -6.29
C ILE A 25 7.02 -15.35 -7.42
N LYS A 26 5.90 -16.05 -7.67
CA LYS A 26 5.80 -17.01 -8.78
C LYS A 26 6.03 -16.36 -10.15
N SER A 27 5.48 -15.16 -10.38
CA SER A 27 5.71 -14.40 -11.61
C SER A 27 7.17 -14.02 -11.78
N LEU A 28 7.83 -13.57 -10.70
CA LEU A 28 9.26 -13.27 -10.73
C LEU A 28 10.11 -14.50 -11.08
N ILE A 29 9.85 -15.64 -10.43
CA ILE A 29 10.59 -16.88 -10.72
C ILE A 29 10.36 -17.32 -12.16
N ARG A 30 9.13 -17.22 -12.66
CA ARG A 30 8.78 -17.59 -14.04
C ARG A 30 9.53 -16.75 -15.07
N GLU A 31 9.72 -15.46 -14.81
CA GLU A 31 10.51 -14.58 -15.67
C GLU A 31 12.03 -14.77 -15.53
N GLY A 32 12.47 -15.67 -14.65
CA GLY A 32 13.87 -16.08 -14.51
C GLY A 32 14.65 -15.29 -13.46
N TYR A 33 13.99 -14.54 -12.58
CA TYR A 33 14.68 -13.78 -11.54
C TYR A 33 15.25 -14.67 -10.44
N SER A 34 16.51 -14.40 -10.08
CA SER A 34 17.09 -14.87 -8.83
C SER A 34 16.63 -13.96 -7.70
N LEU A 35 15.98 -14.53 -6.69
CA LEU A 35 15.42 -13.79 -5.57
C LEU A 35 15.61 -14.50 -4.24
N TYR A 36 15.63 -13.70 -3.18
CA TYR A 36 15.66 -14.14 -1.79
C TYR A 36 14.56 -13.42 -1.04
N TRP A 37 13.96 -14.05 -0.03
CA TRP A 37 13.03 -13.36 0.85
C TRP A 37 13.32 -13.65 2.32
N SER A 38 12.97 -12.71 3.18
CA SER A 38 13.08 -12.82 4.63
C SER A 38 11.88 -12.18 5.29
N GLU A 39 11.42 -12.74 6.42
CA GLU A 39 10.42 -12.11 7.29
C GLU A 39 11.08 -11.83 8.65
N LEU A 40 11.14 -10.57 9.06
CA LEU A 40 11.70 -10.15 10.34
C LEU A 40 10.91 -8.94 10.87
N ASP A 41 10.59 -8.91 12.16
CA ASP A 41 9.96 -7.76 12.84
C ASP A 41 8.71 -7.21 12.14
N GLY A 42 7.86 -8.11 11.62
CA GLY A 42 6.66 -7.71 10.89
C GLY A 42 6.93 -7.12 9.50
N GLN A 43 8.16 -7.19 8.99
CA GLN A 43 8.50 -6.84 7.61
C GLN A 43 8.83 -8.10 6.81
N PHE A 44 8.19 -8.23 5.66
CA PHE A 44 8.53 -9.22 4.64
C PHE A 44 9.31 -8.52 3.53
N ILE A 45 10.52 -8.97 3.23
CA ILE A 45 11.40 -8.32 2.25
C ILE A 45 11.67 -9.29 1.11
N ILE A 46 11.39 -8.89 -0.12
CA ILE A 46 11.80 -9.61 -1.34
C ILE A 46 12.99 -8.90 -1.95
N SER A 47 14.12 -9.60 -2.05
CA SER A 47 15.34 -9.12 -2.67
C SER A 47 15.51 -9.74 -4.05
N ILE A 48 15.39 -8.94 -5.11
CA ILE A 48 15.44 -9.37 -6.53
C ILE A 48 16.79 -8.95 -7.12
N ARG A 49 17.54 -9.91 -7.67
CA ARG A 49 18.83 -9.64 -8.31
C ARG A 49 18.62 -9.24 -9.77
N LEU A 50 19.07 -8.03 -10.10
CA LEU A 50 19.08 -7.47 -11.46
C LEU A 50 20.52 -7.18 -11.88
N GLY A 51 21.14 -8.15 -12.54
CA GLY A 51 22.57 -8.09 -12.85
C GLY A 51 23.41 -7.89 -11.58
N ARG A 52 24.06 -6.73 -11.46
CA ARG A 52 24.88 -6.36 -10.28
C ARG A 52 24.10 -5.65 -9.17
N LYS A 53 22.87 -5.21 -9.43
CA LYS A 53 22.03 -4.52 -8.45
C LYS A 53 21.12 -5.51 -7.74
N LEU A 54 20.80 -5.21 -6.48
CA LEU A 54 19.82 -5.94 -5.69
C LEU A 54 18.69 -4.98 -5.30
N ILE A 55 17.51 -5.20 -5.85
CA ILE A 55 16.31 -4.42 -5.49
C ILE A 55 15.66 -5.08 -4.28
N LYS A 56 15.32 -4.28 -3.27
CA LYS A 56 14.61 -4.75 -2.09
C LYS A 56 13.21 -4.14 -2.07
N LEU A 57 12.20 -4.98 -2.27
CA LEU A 57 10.80 -4.62 -2.06
C LEU A 57 10.44 -4.95 -0.61
N LYS A 58 10.05 -3.94 0.16
CA LYS A 58 9.77 -4.07 1.59
C LYS A 58 8.26 -4.01 1.82
N PHE A 59 7.72 -5.08 2.36
CA PHE A 59 6.32 -5.22 2.67
C PHE A 59 6.15 -5.16 4.18
N GLU A 60 5.42 -4.18 4.68
CA GLU A 60 5.04 -4.07 6.08
C GLU A 60 3.81 -4.93 6.33
N ARG A 61 3.85 -5.77 7.37
CA ARG A 61 2.72 -6.59 7.77
C ARG A 61 1.76 -5.76 8.61
N ILE A 62 0.49 -5.74 8.22
CA ILE A 62 -0.59 -5.07 8.92
C ILE A 62 -1.66 -6.13 9.21
N GLY A 63 -1.60 -6.69 10.43
CA GLY A 63 -2.42 -7.83 10.85
C GLY A 63 -2.21 -9.07 9.97
N HIS A 64 -3.23 -9.42 9.17
CA HIS A 64 -3.22 -10.58 8.25
C HIS A 64 -2.85 -10.20 6.80
N ARG A 65 -2.70 -8.89 6.52
CA ARG A 65 -2.34 -8.34 5.21
C ARG A 65 -0.91 -7.80 5.23
N TYR A 66 -0.43 -7.43 4.06
CA TYR A 66 0.83 -6.74 3.86
C TYR A 66 0.61 -5.49 3.05
N LYS A 67 1.50 -4.53 3.19
CA LYS A 67 1.48 -3.27 2.46
C LYS A 67 2.87 -2.95 1.95
N ILE A 68 2.98 -2.51 0.70
CA ILE A 68 4.20 -1.86 0.20
C ILE A 68 3.90 -0.37 0.06
N VAL A 69 4.77 0.44 0.64
CA VAL A 69 4.74 1.90 0.48
C VAL A 69 6.11 2.39 0.08
N GLY A 70 6.16 3.37 -0.81
CA GLY A 70 7.36 4.17 -1.05
C GLY A 70 7.67 4.37 -2.52
N ASN A 71 8.94 4.70 -2.77
CA ASN A 71 9.44 4.99 -4.10
C ASN A 71 10.39 3.89 -4.55
N TYR A 72 10.22 3.41 -5.78
CA TYR A 72 11.01 2.33 -6.36
C TYR A 72 11.43 2.71 -7.78
N SER A 73 12.72 2.59 -8.09
CA SER A 73 13.22 2.83 -9.45
C SER A 73 14.09 1.69 -9.94
N PHE A 74 13.92 1.33 -11.21
CA PHE A 74 14.71 0.31 -11.85
C PHE A 74 14.65 0.39 -13.37
N LYS A 75 15.60 -0.30 -14.01
CA LYS A 75 15.74 -0.37 -15.46
C LYS A 75 15.64 -1.82 -15.89
N ASP A 76 14.41 -2.33 -15.92
CA ASP A 76 14.07 -3.67 -16.37
C ASP A 76 12.61 -3.72 -16.84
N GLU A 77 12.42 -4.10 -18.10
CA GLU A 77 11.10 -4.10 -18.77
C GLU A 77 10.18 -5.21 -18.23
N LYS A 78 10.73 -6.39 -17.92
CA LYS A 78 9.93 -7.50 -17.38
C LYS A 78 9.49 -7.21 -15.95
N LEU A 79 10.38 -6.65 -15.13
CA LEU A 79 10.03 -6.28 -13.76
C LEU A 79 8.97 -5.17 -13.74
N MET A 80 9.04 -4.24 -14.69
CA MET A 80 8.05 -3.19 -14.89
C MET A 80 6.67 -3.77 -15.19
N GLU A 81 6.57 -4.71 -16.14
CA GLU A 81 5.32 -5.41 -16.46
C GLU A 81 4.75 -6.17 -15.25
N ILE A 82 5.60 -6.87 -14.48
CA ILE A 82 5.16 -7.59 -13.28
C ILE A 82 4.66 -6.60 -12.21
N MET A 83 5.35 -5.47 -12.01
CA MET A 83 4.96 -4.45 -11.04
C MET A 83 3.66 -3.75 -11.43
N GLU A 84 3.46 -3.46 -12.71
CA GLU A 84 2.19 -2.90 -13.22
C GLU A 84 1.03 -3.86 -13.04
N LYS A 85 1.21 -5.12 -13.45
CA LYS A 85 0.22 -6.16 -13.20
C LYS A 85 -0.12 -6.26 -11.72
N MET A 86 0.89 -6.19 -10.87
CA MET A 86 0.70 -6.22 -9.42
C MET A 86 -0.13 -5.02 -8.94
N ILE A 87 0.14 -3.79 -9.41
CA ILE A 87 -0.67 -2.61 -9.09
C ILE A 87 -2.11 -2.79 -9.55
N CYS A 88 -2.33 -3.30 -10.76
CA CYS A 88 -3.67 -3.52 -11.31
C CYS A 88 -4.45 -4.59 -10.53
N ASP A 89 -3.87 -5.77 -10.32
CA ASP A 89 -4.50 -6.93 -9.68
C ASP A 89 -4.93 -6.64 -8.24
N THR A 90 -4.21 -5.73 -7.57
CA THR A 90 -4.45 -5.35 -6.16
C THR A 90 -5.23 -4.05 -6.01
N ARG A 91 -5.63 -3.42 -7.12
CA ARG A 91 -6.22 -2.08 -7.14
C ARG A 91 -5.38 -1.05 -6.38
N GLY A 92 -4.06 -1.12 -6.56
CA GLY A 92 -3.10 -0.22 -5.93
C GLY A 92 -3.06 1.18 -6.56
N HIS A 93 -2.22 2.03 -5.97
CA HIS A 93 -2.02 3.41 -6.40
C HIS A 93 -0.54 3.68 -6.64
N ALA A 94 -0.23 4.44 -7.69
CA ALA A 94 1.14 4.85 -7.99
C ALA A 94 1.17 6.02 -8.95
N ILE A 95 2.24 6.81 -8.88
CA ILE A 95 2.66 7.67 -9.98
C ILE A 95 3.83 6.98 -10.67
N VAL A 96 3.66 6.60 -11.93
CA VAL A 96 4.68 5.91 -12.71
C VAL A 96 5.32 6.91 -13.67
N LYS A 97 6.61 7.16 -13.51
CA LYS A 97 7.41 7.98 -14.43
C LYS A 97 8.26 7.05 -15.29
N ARG A 98 8.12 7.17 -16.61
CA ARG A 98 8.94 6.46 -17.58
C ARG A 98 9.86 7.44 -18.25
N PHE A 99 11.15 7.16 -18.20
CA PHE A 99 12.17 7.99 -18.82
C PHE A 99 12.54 7.38 -20.16
N ARG A 100 12.50 8.20 -21.21
CA ARG A 100 12.92 7.84 -22.57
C ARG A 100 13.69 9.00 -23.17
N ASP A 101 15.01 8.91 -23.18
CA ASP A 101 15.93 9.93 -23.71
C ASP A 101 15.56 11.38 -23.29
N ARG A 102 14.80 12.11 -24.12
CA ARG A 102 14.39 13.51 -23.90
C ARG A 102 12.92 13.69 -23.49
N GLN A 103 12.23 12.59 -23.23
CA GLN A 103 10.81 12.53 -22.92
C GLN A 103 10.60 11.81 -21.59
N ILE A 104 9.68 12.34 -20.79
CA ILE A 104 9.18 11.69 -19.58
C ILE A 104 7.69 11.47 -19.76
N LEU A 105 7.23 10.22 -19.60
CA LEU A 105 5.82 9.91 -19.50
C LEU A 105 5.46 9.73 -18.03
N ILE A 106 4.46 10.46 -17.55
CA ILE A 106 3.95 10.35 -16.19
C ILE A 106 2.52 9.80 -16.25
N GLU A 107 2.32 8.66 -15.61
CA GLU A 107 1.02 8.01 -15.45
C GLU A 107 0.59 8.08 -13.99
N ASN A 108 -0.61 8.58 -13.76
CA ASN A 108 -1.25 8.51 -12.45
C ASN A 108 -2.19 7.31 -12.44
N ILE A 109 -1.88 6.32 -11.61
CA ILE A 109 -2.65 5.09 -11.45
C ILE A 109 -3.40 5.15 -10.12
N MET A 110 -4.71 4.98 -10.16
CA MET A 110 -5.57 4.91 -8.99
C MET A 110 -6.53 3.72 -9.10
N PHE A 111 -6.64 2.94 -8.02
CA PHE A 111 -7.43 1.70 -7.97
C PHE A 111 -7.04 0.68 -9.06
N GLY A 112 -5.76 0.64 -9.42
CA GLY A 112 -5.26 -0.23 -10.48
C GLY A 112 -5.57 0.25 -11.91
N GLU A 113 -6.13 1.46 -12.08
CA GLU A 113 -6.44 2.03 -13.38
C GLU A 113 -5.65 3.32 -13.63
N THR A 114 -5.12 3.50 -14.84
CA THR A 114 -4.53 4.78 -15.25
C THR A 114 -5.65 5.80 -15.42
N ILE A 115 -5.63 6.86 -14.60
CA ILE A 115 -6.62 7.93 -14.64
C ILE A 115 -6.14 9.18 -15.39
N ARG A 116 -4.82 9.35 -15.51
CA ARG A 116 -4.21 10.49 -16.17
C ARG A 116 -2.84 10.13 -16.71
N MET A 117 -2.51 10.64 -17.89
CA MET A 117 -1.22 10.48 -18.54
C MET A 117 -0.73 11.84 -19.05
N VAL A 118 0.51 12.19 -18.71
CA VAL A 118 1.15 13.44 -19.11
C VAL A 118 2.50 13.14 -19.74
N GLU A 119 2.72 13.65 -20.94
CA GLU A 119 4.00 13.63 -21.63
C GLU A 119 4.73 14.94 -21.38
N ILE A 120 5.98 14.86 -20.95
CA ILE A 120 6.86 16.01 -20.73
C ILE A 120 8.03 15.89 -21.70
N THR A 121 8.23 16.92 -22.53
CA THR A 121 9.34 17.01 -23.47
C THR A 121 9.96 18.40 -23.41
N GLY A 122 11.17 18.53 -22.84
CA GLY A 122 11.80 19.83 -22.65
C GLY A 122 10.95 20.75 -21.76
N PHE A 123 10.39 21.81 -22.34
CA PHE A 123 9.48 22.74 -21.65
C PHE A 123 7.99 22.43 -21.89
N GLU A 124 7.68 21.51 -22.80
CA GLU A 124 6.29 21.18 -23.15
C GLU A 124 5.73 20.13 -22.20
N HIS A 125 4.51 20.38 -21.72
CA HIS A 125 3.72 19.47 -20.91
C HIS A 125 2.41 19.20 -21.64
N ARG A 126 2.22 17.98 -22.15
CA ARG A 126 1.04 17.58 -22.91
C ARG A 126 0.26 16.54 -22.12
N VAL A 127 -1.00 16.85 -21.79
CA VAL A 127 -1.92 15.84 -21.24
C VAL A 127 -2.34 14.93 -22.39
N LEU A 128 -1.95 13.66 -22.34
CA LEU A 128 -2.30 12.66 -23.36
C LEU A 128 -3.63 11.97 -23.06
N TYR A 129 -3.94 11.81 -21.78
CA TYR A 129 -5.16 11.17 -21.31
C TYR A 129 -5.57 11.73 -19.97
N GLU A 130 -6.87 11.96 -19.80
CA GLU A 130 -7.50 12.29 -18.53
C GLU A 130 -8.90 11.67 -18.54
N LYS A 131 -9.20 10.84 -17.54
CA LYS A 131 -10.48 10.13 -17.46
C LYS A 131 -11.59 11.14 -17.16
N GLU A 132 -12.52 11.33 -18.12
CA GLU A 132 -13.57 12.36 -18.07
C GLU A 132 -14.58 12.19 -16.92
N GLN A 133 -14.67 10.99 -16.34
CA GLN A 133 -15.51 10.71 -15.18
C GLN A 133 -14.63 10.43 -13.97
N PRO A 134 -14.54 11.35 -13.00
CA PRO A 134 -13.98 10.99 -11.72
C PRO A 134 -14.98 10.05 -11.05
N ILE A 135 -14.51 8.87 -10.61
CA ILE A 135 -14.98 8.35 -9.32
C ILE A 135 -14.97 9.57 -8.40
N SER A 136 -16.12 9.95 -7.83
CA SER A 136 -16.23 11.26 -7.18
C SER A 136 -15.10 11.36 -6.13
N THR A 137 -14.53 12.55 -5.91
CA THR A 137 -13.48 12.71 -4.89
C THR A 137 -13.93 12.15 -3.53
N GLU A 138 -15.23 12.13 -3.25
CA GLU A 138 -15.85 11.45 -2.12
C GLU A 138 -15.85 9.93 -2.23
N GLU A 139 -16.26 9.32 -3.35
CA GLU A 139 -16.19 7.87 -3.56
C GLU A 139 -14.74 7.38 -3.51
N MET A 140 -13.83 8.18 -4.04
CA MET A 140 -12.39 7.96 -4.04
C MET A 140 -11.81 8.05 -2.63
N MET A 141 -12.18 9.07 -1.85
CA MET A 141 -11.80 9.18 -0.44
C MET A 141 -12.48 8.11 0.41
N THR A 142 -13.68 7.66 0.07
CA THR A 142 -14.41 6.60 0.80
C THR A 142 -13.78 5.25 0.56
N ALA A 143 -13.37 4.94 -0.68
CA ALA A 143 -12.60 3.75 -1.01
C ALA A 143 -11.16 3.80 -0.45
N PHE A 144 -10.54 4.98 -0.36
CA PHE A 144 -9.25 5.13 0.35
C PHE A 144 -9.41 5.01 1.88
N ARG A 145 -10.52 5.51 2.43
CA ARG A 145 -10.86 5.44 3.86
C ARG A 145 -11.21 4.02 4.26
N SER A 146 -12.09 3.32 3.55
CA SER A 146 -12.50 1.94 3.85
C SER A 146 -11.30 1.00 4.00
N VAL A 147 -10.26 1.20 3.19
CA VAL A 147 -9.05 0.39 3.25
C VAL A 147 -8.14 0.75 4.44
N ARG A 148 -8.17 1.99 4.95
CA ARG A 148 -7.52 2.37 6.24
C ARG A 148 -8.36 1.98 7.45
N ILE A 149 -9.68 2.00 7.30
CA ILE A 149 -10.67 1.58 8.30
C ILE A 149 -10.48 0.08 8.60
N ASP A 150 -10.30 -0.74 7.56
CA ASP A 150 -9.95 -2.17 7.66
C ASP A 150 -8.67 -2.44 8.49
N GLU A 151 -7.73 -1.49 8.53
CA GLU A 151 -6.48 -1.59 9.32
C GLU A 151 -6.67 -1.08 10.76
N ARG A 152 -7.55 -0.11 10.99
CA ARG A 152 -7.87 0.44 12.32
C ARG A 152 -8.79 -0.47 13.12
N ILE A 153 -9.76 -1.14 12.49
CA ILE A 153 -10.72 -2.01 13.18
C ILE A 153 -10.02 -3.13 14.00
N PRO A 154 -9.04 -3.89 13.46
CA PRO A 154 -8.34 -4.91 14.24
C PRO A 154 -7.55 -4.34 15.42
N VAL A 155 -6.93 -3.17 15.25
CA VAL A 155 -6.17 -2.49 16.31
C VAL A 155 -7.11 -1.97 17.39
N LEU A 156 -8.25 -1.38 16.99
CA LEU A 156 -9.26 -0.85 17.89
C LEU A 156 -9.92 -1.97 18.72
N ARG A 157 -10.10 -3.16 18.14
CA ARG A 157 -10.55 -4.35 18.90
C ARG A 157 -9.54 -4.75 19.98
N LEU A 158 -8.25 -4.76 19.67
CA LEU A 158 -7.20 -5.04 20.65
C LEU A 158 -7.15 -3.98 21.77
N GLU A 159 -7.29 -2.69 21.40
CA GLU A 159 -7.37 -1.59 22.37
C GLU A 159 -8.60 -1.71 23.29
N LEU A 160 -9.75 -2.13 22.75
CA LEU A 160 -10.96 -2.42 23.53
C LEU A 160 -10.78 -3.60 24.49
N ASP A 161 -10.23 -4.72 24.00
CA ASP A 161 -9.98 -5.91 24.83
C ASP A 161 -9.04 -5.60 25.99
N TYR A 162 -7.97 -4.84 25.73
CA TYR A 162 -7.02 -4.40 26.75
C TYR A 162 -7.68 -3.49 27.80
N GLU A 163 -8.49 -2.52 27.38
CA GLU A 163 -9.14 -1.61 28.31
C GLU A 163 -10.26 -2.29 29.11
N LEU A 164 -10.95 -3.29 28.55
CA LEU A 164 -11.90 -4.13 29.27
C LEU A 164 -11.21 -4.98 30.36
N ALA A 165 -10.01 -5.51 30.07
CA ALA A 165 -9.21 -6.20 31.07
C ALA A 165 -8.80 -5.26 32.22
N THR A 166 -8.34 -4.05 31.88
CA THR A 166 -7.99 -3.00 32.84
C THR A 166 -9.19 -2.61 33.72
N LEU A 167 -10.38 -2.46 33.12
CA LEU A 167 -11.61 -2.18 33.86
C LEU A 167 -11.98 -3.33 34.81
N SER A 168 -11.82 -4.58 34.38
CA SER A 168 -12.08 -5.76 35.22
C SER A 168 -11.21 -5.76 36.48
N GLU A 169 -9.91 -5.51 36.33
CA GLU A 169 -8.97 -5.40 37.46
C GLU A 169 -9.33 -4.22 38.38
N ALA A 170 -9.67 -3.07 37.82
CA ALA A 170 -10.09 -1.89 38.60
C ALA A 170 -11.36 -2.16 39.41
N ILE A 171 -12.32 -2.92 38.85
CA ILE A 171 -13.53 -3.35 39.55
C ILE A 171 -13.20 -4.30 40.70
N GLN A 172 -12.31 -5.28 40.47
CA GLN A 172 -11.87 -6.22 41.51
C GLN A 172 -11.17 -5.50 42.68
N ASN A 173 -10.32 -4.53 42.36
CA ASN A 173 -9.61 -3.72 43.34
C ASN A 173 -10.44 -2.59 43.95
N LYS A 174 -11.70 -2.41 43.50
CA LYS A 174 -12.61 -1.31 43.90
C LYS A 174 -12.00 0.09 43.74
N ASP A 175 -11.09 0.25 42.77
CA ASP A 175 -10.49 1.55 42.47
C ASP A 175 -11.45 2.40 41.64
N VAL A 176 -12.21 3.24 42.35
CA VAL A 176 -13.24 4.11 41.77
C VAL A 176 -12.67 5.07 40.71
N LYS A 177 -11.42 5.53 40.86
CA LYS A 177 -10.80 6.44 39.91
C LYS A 177 -10.42 5.70 38.62
N ALA A 178 -9.79 4.54 38.75
CA ALA A 178 -9.43 3.70 37.61
C ALA A 178 -10.68 3.24 36.83
N ILE A 179 -11.76 2.87 37.54
CA ILE A 179 -13.05 2.51 36.93
C ILE A 179 -13.60 3.66 36.07
N ALA A 180 -13.59 4.89 36.58
CA ALA A 180 -14.10 6.05 35.85
C ALA A 180 -13.28 6.34 34.59
N LEU A 181 -11.95 6.29 34.69
CA LEU A 181 -11.03 6.51 33.57
C LEU A 181 -11.19 5.44 32.48
N SER A 182 -11.23 4.16 32.85
CA SER A 182 -11.41 3.08 31.88
C SER A 182 -12.77 3.15 31.18
N LYS A 183 -13.85 3.51 31.89
CA LYS A 183 -15.17 3.72 31.28
C LYS A 183 -15.17 4.88 30.27
N GLN A 184 -14.47 5.97 30.57
CA GLN A 184 -14.34 7.10 29.64
C GLN A 184 -13.59 6.68 28.37
N LYS A 185 -12.48 5.96 28.54
CA LYS A 185 -11.65 5.49 27.42
C LYS A 185 -12.38 4.45 26.55
N LEU A 186 -13.11 3.52 27.17
CA LEU A 186 -14.00 2.59 26.46
C LEU A 186 -15.11 3.32 25.68
N SER A 187 -15.64 4.43 26.20
CA SER A 187 -16.63 5.24 25.48
C SER A 187 -16.03 5.88 24.23
N GLN A 188 -14.79 6.37 24.29
CA GLN A 188 -14.09 6.94 23.13
C GLN A 188 -13.79 5.87 22.08
N LEU A 189 -13.24 4.72 22.49
CA LEU A 189 -12.96 3.59 21.61
C LEU A 189 -14.24 3.07 20.93
N ARG A 190 -15.36 3.01 21.67
CA ARG A 190 -16.66 2.64 21.10
C ARG A 190 -17.16 3.66 20.08
N GLN A 191 -17.04 4.96 20.34
CA GLN A 191 -17.43 5.99 19.38
C GLN A 191 -16.62 5.90 18.10
N GLU A 192 -15.30 5.71 18.22
CA GLU A 192 -14.43 5.48 17.08
C GLU A 192 -14.86 4.23 16.30
N MET A 193 -15.19 3.13 16.99
CA MET A 193 -15.62 1.88 16.33
C MET A 193 -16.92 2.05 15.54
N LEU A 194 -17.90 2.76 16.11
CA LEU A 194 -19.17 3.04 15.44
C LEU A 194 -18.99 3.92 14.19
N LEU A 195 -18.06 4.88 14.23
CA LEU A 195 -17.73 5.73 13.08
C LEU A 195 -17.01 4.96 11.96
N LEU A 196 -16.37 3.85 12.30
CA LEU A 196 -15.64 2.99 11.37
C LEU A 196 -16.51 1.85 10.79
N GLU A 197 -17.65 1.53 11.41
CA GLU A 197 -18.61 0.51 10.94
C GLU A 197 -19.77 1.09 10.09
N MET A 198 -19.86 2.42 9.94
CA MET A 198 -20.82 3.14 9.08
C MET A 198 -20.27 3.42 7.68
#